data_AF-A0A954V7Z7-F1
#
_entry.id   AF-A0A954V7Z7-F1
#
_cell.length_a   1.000
_cell.length_b   1.000
_cell.length_c   1.000
_cell.angle_alpha   90.00
_cell.angle_beta   90.00
_cell.angle_gamma   90.00
#
_symmetry.space_group_name_H-M   'P 1'
#
loop_
_entity.id
_entity.type
_entity.pdbx_description
1 polymer ?
#
loop_
_entity_poly.entity_id
_entity_poly.type
_entity_poly.pdbx_seq_one_letter_code
_entity_poly.pdbx_strand_id
1 'polypeptide(L)'
;MASLTTSGSRGDWGDLDGDGDLDIFVVQRGTHPDQVLWNNGNGTFTPTDQVLSISDSEWVDLADPDGDGDLDVLISGSANETASILFNSNVVDLQVAHTTDTPYALVGDFISLRTTVTNVGDRTSRQSIVEYSLPDVLTDIELVEAEVSGGGKVFASPGQLDATKAISFAAVKWR
;
A
#
# COMPACT_ATOMS: atom_id res chain seq x y z
N MET A 1 22.09 -19.77 3.78
CA MET A 1 21.39 -19.76 5.08
C MET A 1 21.42 -18.32 5.58
N ALA A 2 20.27 -17.69 5.76
CA ALA A 2 20.19 -16.50 6.60
C ALA A 2 20.25 -17.01 8.05
N SER A 3 21.28 -16.63 8.80
CA SER A 3 21.41 -16.94 10.22
C SER A 3 20.95 -15.72 10.98
N LEU A 4 19.74 -15.76 11.54
CA LEU A 4 19.27 -14.75 12.48
C LEU A 4 19.83 -15.12 13.86
N THR A 5 20.89 -14.45 14.30
CA THR A 5 21.49 -14.69 15.62
C THR A 5 20.72 -13.89 16.67
N THR A 6 19.66 -14.47 17.20
CA THR A 6 18.84 -13.89 18.26
C THR A 6 19.08 -14.65 19.56
N SER A 7 20.05 -14.19 20.37
CA SER A 7 20.26 -14.77 21.69
C SER A 7 19.11 -14.37 22.61
N GLY A 8 18.08 -15.21 22.70
CA GLY A 8 16.93 -15.02 23.61
C GLY A 8 15.76 -14.20 23.06
N SER A 9 15.76 -13.88 21.77
CA SER A 9 14.69 -13.13 21.09
C SER A 9 13.61 -14.09 20.59
N ARG A 10 12.34 -13.68 20.70
CA ARG A 10 11.22 -14.36 20.01
C ARG A 10 10.81 -13.53 18.80
N GLY A 11 10.13 -14.14 17.85
CA GLY A 11 9.60 -13.41 16.72
C GLY A 11 8.39 -14.13 16.15
N ASP A 12 7.60 -13.37 15.40
CA ASP A 12 6.44 -13.87 14.70
C ASP A 12 6.44 -13.38 13.24
N TRP A 13 5.73 -14.12 12.39
CA TRP A 13 5.72 -13.93 10.94
C TRP A 13 4.37 -13.40 10.49
N GLY A 14 4.40 -12.37 9.67
CA GLY A 14 3.19 -11.77 9.10
C GLY A 14 3.55 -10.84 7.94
N ASP A 15 2.60 -10.59 7.06
CA ASP A 15 2.72 -9.55 6.04
C ASP A 15 2.47 -8.20 6.74
N LEU A 16 3.55 -7.57 7.22
CA LEU A 16 3.47 -6.38 8.05
C LEU A 16 3.44 -5.11 7.22
N ASP A 17 3.80 -5.18 5.93
CA ASP A 17 3.88 -4.03 5.05
C ASP A 17 2.94 -4.09 3.83
N GLY A 18 2.16 -5.17 3.73
CA GLY A 18 1.07 -5.36 2.77
C GLY A 18 1.55 -5.75 1.37
N ASP A 19 2.81 -6.16 1.19
CA ASP A 19 3.38 -6.49 -0.12
C ASP A 19 3.17 -7.96 -0.53
N GLY A 20 2.62 -8.79 0.38
CA GLY A 20 2.30 -10.19 0.16
C GLY A 20 3.43 -11.16 0.50
N ASP A 21 4.61 -10.67 0.90
CA ASP A 21 5.70 -11.47 1.45
C ASP A 21 5.64 -11.50 2.98
N LEU A 22 5.95 -12.65 3.59
CA LEU A 22 5.98 -12.73 5.06
C LEU A 22 7.23 -12.05 5.62
N ASP A 23 7.01 -11.00 6.41
CA ASP A 23 7.99 -10.30 7.23
C ASP A 23 8.17 -10.95 8.60
N ILE A 24 9.10 -10.41 9.40
CA ILE A 24 9.34 -10.88 10.77
C ILE A 24 9.36 -9.70 11.74
N PHE A 25 8.55 -9.79 12.80
CA PHE A 25 8.73 -8.99 14.00
C PHE A 25 9.60 -9.75 15.00
N VAL A 26 10.59 -9.09 15.61
CA VAL A 26 11.48 -9.69 16.60
C VAL A 26 11.45 -8.88 17.89
N VAL A 27 11.04 -9.53 18.98
CA VAL A 27 11.15 -8.98 20.33
C VAL A 27 12.53 -9.25 20.93
N GLN A 28 13.17 -8.24 21.51
CA GLN A 28 14.50 -8.35 22.09
C GLN A 28 14.49 -8.17 23.60
N ARG A 29 15.13 -9.11 24.31
CA ARG A 29 15.26 -9.04 25.77
C ARG A 29 16.29 -7.98 26.20
N GLY A 30 16.07 -7.38 27.37
CA GLY A 30 16.95 -6.37 27.94
C GLY A 30 16.81 -4.98 27.30
N THR A 31 17.93 -4.32 27.01
CA THR A 31 17.95 -2.91 26.58
C THR A 31 17.96 -2.71 25.05
N HIS A 32 17.78 -3.77 24.27
CA HIS A 32 17.72 -3.66 22.82
C HIS A 32 16.27 -3.38 22.39
N PRO A 33 16.06 -2.49 21.41
CA PRO A 33 14.72 -2.24 20.88
C PRO A 33 14.21 -3.44 20.10
N ASP A 34 12.89 -3.61 20.07
CA ASP A 34 12.25 -4.57 19.17
C ASP A 34 12.44 -4.13 17.71
N GLN A 35 12.46 -5.10 16.79
CA GLN A 35 12.89 -4.88 15.41
C GLN A 35 11.95 -5.55 14.41
N VAL A 36 11.67 -4.87 13.29
CA VAL A 36 11.00 -5.44 12.12
C VAL A 36 12.05 -5.77 11.06
N LEU A 37 11.87 -6.90 10.37
CA LEU A 37 12.70 -7.37 9.28
C LEU A 37 11.81 -7.55 8.04
N TRP A 38 11.98 -6.69 7.04
CA TRP A 38 11.26 -6.81 5.77
C TRP A 38 11.84 -7.93 4.92
N ASN A 39 10.97 -8.78 4.39
CA ASN A 39 11.36 -9.82 3.44
C ASN A 39 11.46 -9.23 2.03
N ASN A 40 12.65 -9.28 1.44
CA ASN A 40 12.88 -8.72 0.10
C ASN A 40 12.36 -9.64 -1.05
N GLY A 41 11.42 -10.55 -0.78
CA GLY A 41 10.85 -11.52 -1.72
C GLY A 41 11.82 -12.57 -2.29
N ASN A 42 13.07 -12.60 -1.80
CA ASN A 42 14.13 -13.49 -2.29
C ASN A 42 14.80 -14.30 -1.16
N GLY A 43 14.16 -14.37 0.00
CA GLY A 43 14.67 -15.04 1.19
C GLY A 43 15.80 -14.28 1.90
N THR A 44 16.00 -13.00 1.58
CA THR A 44 16.83 -12.09 2.35
C THR A 44 15.96 -11.10 3.10
N PHE A 45 16.46 -10.64 4.25
CA PHE A 45 15.72 -9.75 5.14
C PHE A 45 16.48 -8.45 5.38
N THR A 46 15.77 -7.33 5.38
CA THR A 46 16.30 -6.00 5.65
C THR A 46 15.74 -5.49 6.98
N PRO A 47 16.58 -5.19 7.99
CA PRO A 47 16.10 -4.55 9.21
C PRO A 47 15.54 -3.16 8.94
N THR A 48 14.43 -2.84 9.58
CA THR A 48 13.87 -1.49 9.57
C THR A 48 14.64 -0.59 10.55
N ASP A 49 14.59 0.71 10.30
CA ASP A 49 15.10 1.75 11.22
C ASP A 49 14.06 2.13 12.29
N GLN A 50 12.94 1.39 12.38
CA GLN A 50 11.90 1.64 13.37
C GLN A 50 12.43 1.30 14.77
N VAL A 51 12.30 2.26 15.69
CA VAL A 51 12.65 2.06 17.10
C VAL A 51 11.37 1.78 17.88
N LEU A 52 11.01 0.51 17.98
CA LEU A 52 9.81 0.08 18.69
C LEU A 52 10.17 -0.06 20.18
N SER A 53 9.75 0.93 20.97
CA SER A 53 10.25 1.19 22.33
C SER A 53 9.51 0.42 23.40
N ILE A 54 10.10 -0.70 23.80
CA ILE A 54 9.56 -1.65 24.79
C ILE A 54 10.75 -2.53 25.14
N SER A 55 11.52 -2.07 26.12
CA SER A 55 12.58 -2.89 26.69
C SER A 55 11.95 -4.11 27.38
N ASP A 56 12.56 -5.27 27.21
CA ASP A 56 12.21 -6.53 27.88
C ASP A 56 10.91 -7.22 27.41
N SER A 57 10.50 -6.99 26.16
CA SER A 57 9.48 -7.81 25.48
C SER A 57 9.91 -9.30 25.43
N GLU A 58 9.01 -10.20 25.86
CA GLU A 58 9.27 -11.65 25.92
C GLU A 58 8.37 -12.46 24.97
N TRP A 59 7.16 -11.98 24.70
CA TRP A 59 6.21 -12.60 23.78
C TRP A 59 5.73 -11.60 22.75
N VAL A 60 5.46 -12.12 21.56
CA VAL A 60 4.84 -11.41 20.44
C VAL A 60 3.78 -12.31 19.81
N ASP A 61 2.71 -11.70 19.33
CA ASP A 61 1.66 -12.27 18.50
C ASP A 61 1.22 -11.21 17.48
N LEU A 62 0.81 -11.63 16.29
CA LEU A 62 0.31 -10.74 15.23
C LEU A 62 -1.18 -10.97 14.99
N ALA A 63 -1.97 -9.90 15.04
CA ALA A 63 -3.41 -9.95 14.78
C ALA A 63 -3.94 -8.59 14.33
N ASP A 64 -5.17 -8.56 13.81
CA ASP A 64 -5.92 -7.33 13.50
C ASP A 64 -7.02 -7.09 14.57
N PRO A 65 -6.68 -6.52 15.73
CA PRO A 65 -7.63 -6.25 16.81
C PRO A 65 -8.56 -5.05 16.57
N ASP A 66 -8.20 -4.08 15.72
CA ASP A 66 -9.04 -2.91 15.45
C ASP A 66 -9.89 -3.02 14.18
N GLY A 67 -9.64 -4.03 13.35
CA GLY A 67 -10.41 -4.39 12.18
C GLY A 67 -10.12 -3.51 10.96
N ASP A 68 -8.95 -2.89 10.90
CA ASP A 68 -8.54 -2.03 9.78
C ASP A 68 -7.96 -2.81 8.60
N GLY A 69 -7.69 -4.10 8.80
CA GLY A 69 -7.19 -5.03 7.79
C GLY A 69 -5.66 -5.20 7.81
N ASP A 70 -4.95 -4.49 8.68
CA ASP A 70 -3.51 -4.61 8.87
C ASP A 70 -3.17 -5.49 10.08
N LEU A 71 -2.04 -6.20 9.99
CA LEU A 71 -1.53 -6.93 11.15
C LEU A 71 -0.87 -5.95 12.14
N ASP A 72 -1.43 -5.88 13.33
CA ASP A 72 -0.86 -5.21 14.49
C ASP A 72 0.03 -6.14 15.31
N VAL A 73 0.87 -5.54 16.16
CA VAL A 73 1.79 -6.28 17.02
C VAL A 73 1.30 -6.27 18.46
N LEU A 74 0.97 -7.44 18.98
CA LEU A 74 0.66 -7.66 20.38
C LEU A 74 1.91 -8.16 21.09
N ILE A 75 2.28 -7.49 22.16
CA ILE A 75 3.49 -7.81 22.91
C ILE A 75 3.21 -7.91 24.40
N SER A 76 4.03 -8.70 25.08
CA SER A 76 4.09 -8.66 26.54
C SER A 76 5.51 -8.89 27.03
N GLY A 77 5.85 -8.17 28.09
CA GLY A 77 7.12 -8.32 28.79
C GLY A 77 6.99 -9.22 30.02
N SER A 78 7.88 -9.03 30.99
CA SER A 78 7.92 -9.82 32.22
C SER A 78 6.64 -9.65 33.06
N ALA A 79 6.43 -10.52 34.07
CA ALA A 79 5.18 -10.65 34.84
C ALA A 79 4.63 -9.36 35.52
N ASN A 80 5.39 -8.26 35.52
CA ASN A 80 4.99 -6.96 36.07
C ASN A 80 4.77 -5.88 34.99
N GLU A 81 4.90 -6.21 33.71
CA GLU A 81 4.74 -5.30 32.59
C GLU A 81 3.37 -5.49 31.93
N THR A 82 2.77 -4.37 31.53
CA THR A 82 1.48 -4.38 30.83
C THR A 82 1.70 -4.83 29.39
N ALA A 83 0.87 -5.78 28.92
CA ALA A 83 0.82 -6.11 27.51
C ALA A 83 0.42 -4.87 26.70
N SER A 84 1.07 -4.66 25.56
CA SER A 84 0.82 -3.50 24.69
C SER A 84 0.43 -3.97 23.30
N ILE A 85 -0.31 -3.12 22.60
CA ILE A 85 -0.63 -3.30 21.18
C ILE A 85 0.03 -2.14 20.44
N LEU A 86 0.77 -2.46 19.38
CA LEU A 86 1.33 -1.50 18.46
C LEU A 86 0.50 -1.58 17.20
N PHE A 87 -0.32 -0.54 17.01
CA PHE A 87 -1.14 -0.42 15.80
C PHE A 87 -0.24 -0.15 14.61
N ASN A 88 -0.32 -1.05 13.64
CA ASN A 88 0.18 -0.85 12.31
C ASN A 88 -0.89 -0.12 11.48
N SER A 89 -0.46 0.53 10.41
CA SER A 89 -1.42 1.05 9.44
C SER A 89 -0.70 1.10 8.11
N ASN A 90 -0.91 0.06 7.30
CA ASN A 90 -0.53 0.06 5.89
C ASN A 90 -1.56 0.91 5.17
N VAL A 91 -1.42 2.22 5.33
CA VAL A 91 -2.27 3.15 4.61
C VAL A 91 -2.07 2.87 3.12
N VAL A 92 -3.16 2.47 2.46
CA VAL A 92 -3.21 2.17 1.03
C VAL A 92 -2.44 3.24 0.26
N ASP A 93 -1.34 2.82 -0.37
CA ASP A 93 -0.43 3.74 -1.07
C ASP A 93 -1.12 4.52 -2.19
N LEU A 94 -2.26 4.08 -2.72
CA LEU A 94 -3.01 4.81 -3.75
C LEU A 94 -4.53 4.69 -3.64
N GLN A 95 -5.20 5.83 -3.54
CA GLN A 95 -6.64 5.97 -3.78
C GLN A 95 -6.89 6.45 -5.22
N VAL A 96 -7.86 5.84 -5.90
CA VAL A 96 -8.34 6.27 -7.22
C VAL A 96 -9.78 6.73 -7.14
N ALA A 97 -10.06 7.92 -7.67
CA ALA A 97 -11.41 8.46 -7.80
C ALA A 97 -11.70 8.88 -9.25
N HIS A 98 -12.89 8.57 -9.74
CA HIS A 98 -13.37 8.99 -11.06
C HIS A 98 -14.57 9.91 -10.90
N THR A 99 -14.54 11.04 -11.60
CA THR A 99 -15.66 12.00 -11.64
C THR A 99 -15.91 12.47 -13.06
N THR A 100 -17.17 12.67 -13.41
CA THR A 100 -17.56 13.32 -14.66
C THR A 100 -18.24 14.66 -14.36
N ASP A 101 -18.22 15.57 -15.34
CA ASP A 101 -18.99 16.82 -15.27
C ASP A 101 -20.49 16.60 -15.46
N THR A 102 -20.89 15.53 -16.16
CA THR A 102 -22.29 15.14 -16.33
C THR A 102 -22.50 13.62 -16.13
N PRO A 103 -23.64 13.19 -15.57
CA PRO A 103 -24.02 11.78 -15.54
C PRO A 103 -24.67 11.28 -16.84
N TYR A 104 -25.03 12.20 -17.75
CA TYR A 104 -25.69 11.91 -19.03
C TYR A 104 -25.19 12.88 -20.12
N ALA A 105 -25.03 12.38 -21.34
CA ALA A 105 -24.64 13.16 -22.51
C ALA A 105 -25.36 12.64 -23.76
N LEU A 106 -25.58 13.51 -24.74
CA LEU A 106 -26.06 13.14 -26.06
C LEU A 106 -24.88 12.84 -27.00
N VAL A 107 -25.17 12.17 -28.11
CA VAL A 107 -24.17 11.91 -29.16
C VAL A 107 -23.64 13.24 -29.70
N GLY A 108 -22.32 13.42 -29.63
CA GLY A 108 -21.62 14.63 -30.05
C GLY A 108 -21.36 15.65 -28.94
N ASP A 109 -21.83 15.41 -27.72
CA ASP A 109 -21.48 16.23 -26.56
C ASP A 109 -20.04 15.93 -26.09
N PHE A 110 -19.36 16.95 -25.59
CA PHE A 110 -18.09 16.78 -24.87
C PHE A 110 -18.39 16.43 -23.40
N ILE A 111 -17.69 15.44 -22.88
CA ILE A 111 -17.74 15.04 -21.47
C ILE A 111 -16.33 15.15 -20.89
N SER A 112 -16.22 15.74 -19.71
CA SER A 112 -14.95 15.80 -18.98
C SER A 112 -14.89 14.66 -17.96
N LEU A 113 -14.06 13.65 -18.22
CA LEU A 113 -13.71 12.63 -17.23
C LEU A 113 -12.44 13.05 -16.49
N ARG A 114 -12.50 13.08 -15.16
CA ARG A 114 -11.35 13.28 -14.28
C ARG A 114 -11.08 12.01 -13.48
N THR A 115 -9.86 11.51 -13.60
CA THR A 115 -9.30 10.48 -12.72
C THR A 115 -8.30 11.14 -11.77
N THR A 116 -8.53 11.02 -10.47
CA THR A 116 -7.61 11.49 -9.42
C THR A 116 -6.96 10.29 -8.77
N VAL A 117 -5.64 10.23 -8.83
CA VAL A 117 -4.83 9.25 -8.11
C VAL A 117 -4.13 9.99 -6.98
N THR A 118 -4.40 9.61 -5.75
CA THR A 118 -3.82 10.22 -4.57
C THR A 118 -3.04 9.17 -3.81
N ASN A 119 -1.77 9.44 -3.55
CA ASN A 119 -1.06 8.68 -2.54
C ASN A 119 -1.49 9.21 -1.18
N VAL A 120 -2.24 8.37 -0.47
CA VAL A 120 -2.71 8.67 0.88
C VAL A 120 -1.79 8.04 1.94
N GLY A 121 -0.86 7.17 1.53
CA GLY A 121 0.16 6.56 2.36
C GLY A 121 1.44 7.37 2.49
N ASP A 122 2.38 6.86 3.28
CA ASP A 122 3.67 7.46 3.59
C ASP A 122 4.82 6.92 2.71
N ARG A 123 4.58 5.85 1.95
CA ARG A 123 5.53 5.27 1.01
C ARG A 123 5.42 5.92 -0.36
N THR A 124 6.49 5.85 -1.13
CA THR A 124 6.52 6.34 -2.50
C THR A 124 6.05 5.24 -3.46
N SER A 125 4.87 5.41 -4.07
CA SER A 125 4.37 4.53 -5.14
C SER A 125 5.34 4.48 -6.34
N ARG A 126 5.65 3.29 -6.85
CA ARG A 126 6.51 3.11 -8.03
C ARG A 126 5.81 2.28 -9.08
N GLN A 127 5.79 2.77 -10.33
CA GLN A 127 5.25 2.06 -11.50
C GLN A 127 3.76 1.69 -11.41
N SER A 128 2.97 2.38 -10.58
CA SER A 128 1.55 2.14 -10.48
C SER A 128 0.82 2.53 -11.77
N ILE A 129 -0.01 1.61 -12.25
CA ILE A 129 -0.85 1.77 -13.43
C ILE A 129 -2.30 1.84 -12.95
N VAL A 130 -3.02 2.86 -13.40
CA VAL A 130 -4.47 2.95 -13.21
C VAL A 130 -5.13 2.72 -14.56
N GLU A 131 -6.05 1.75 -14.60
CA GLU A 131 -6.85 1.46 -15.77
C GLU A 131 -8.31 1.86 -15.50
N TYR A 132 -8.92 2.53 -16.46
CA TYR A 132 -10.34 2.86 -16.40
C TYR A 132 -11.04 2.31 -17.66
N SER A 133 -12.10 1.55 -17.43
CA SER A 133 -13.01 1.06 -18.46
C SER A 133 -14.27 1.90 -18.45
N LEU A 134 -14.67 2.39 -19.62
CA LEU A 134 -15.93 3.12 -19.78
C LEU A 134 -17.12 2.17 -19.61
N PRO A 135 -18.23 2.64 -19.02
CA PRO A 135 -19.46 1.84 -18.95
C PRO A 135 -19.95 1.43 -20.34
N ASP A 136 -20.42 0.18 -20.49
CA ASP A 136 -20.92 -0.38 -21.76
C ASP A 136 -22.11 0.40 -22.37
N VAL A 137 -22.79 1.21 -21.57
CA VAL A 137 -23.92 2.05 -22.00
C VAL A 137 -23.49 3.26 -22.82
N LEU A 138 -22.21 3.65 -22.76
CA LEU A 138 -21.67 4.73 -23.57
C LEU A 138 -21.09 4.16 -24.86
N THR A 139 -21.70 4.51 -25.99
CA THR A 139 -21.24 4.12 -27.34
C THR A 139 -20.70 5.32 -28.10
N ASP A 140 -19.90 5.07 -29.13
CA ASP A 140 -19.38 6.10 -30.05
C ASP A 140 -18.54 7.21 -29.37
N ILE A 141 -17.81 6.87 -28.31
CA ILE A 141 -16.92 7.81 -27.62
C ILE A 141 -15.63 8.01 -28.41
N GLU A 142 -15.27 9.27 -28.63
CA GLU A 142 -13.96 9.68 -29.14
C GLU A 142 -13.14 10.31 -28.01
N LEU A 143 -11.94 9.78 -27.77
CA LEU A 143 -10.96 10.46 -26.93
C LEU A 143 -10.34 11.61 -27.73
N VAL A 144 -10.62 12.85 -27.32
CA VAL A 144 -10.08 14.05 -27.98
C VAL A 144 -8.76 14.46 -27.37
N GLU A 145 -8.67 14.51 -26.04
CA GLU A 145 -7.48 14.90 -25.30
C GLU A 145 -7.39 14.18 -23.95
N ALA A 146 -6.18 14.09 -23.42
CA ALA A 146 -5.94 13.59 -22.07
C ALA A 146 -4.74 14.32 -21.45
N GLU A 147 -4.97 14.90 -20.26
CA GLU A 147 -3.98 15.72 -19.56
C GLU A 147 -3.63 15.14 -18.19
N VAL A 148 -2.42 15.43 -17.69
CA VAL A 148 -1.98 15.06 -16.34
C VAL A 148 -1.54 16.29 -15.57
N SER A 149 -2.03 16.42 -14.35
CA SER A 149 -1.47 17.33 -13.34
C SER A 149 -0.72 16.51 -12.28
N GLY A 150 0.48 16.94 -11.86
CA GLY A 150 1.19 16.34 -10.72
C GLY A 150 2.28 15.30 -11.04
N GLY A 151 2.84 15.30 -12.26
CA GLY A 151 4.09 14.57 -12.56
C GLY A 151 3.94 13.15 -13.13
N GLY A 152 2.72 12.68 -13.37
CA GLY A 152 2.45 11.42 -14.08
C GLY A 152 2.50 11.53 -15.62
N LYS A 153 2.36 10.39 -16.30
CA LYS A 153 2.23 10.29 -17.77
C LYS A 153 0.93 9.57 -18.13
N VAL A 154 0.20 10.11 -19.11
CA VAL A 154 -0.92 9.41 -19.73
C VAL A 154 -0.41 8.59 -20.92
N PHE A 155 -0.89 7.36 -21.03
CA PHE A 155 -0.68 6.51 -22.21
C PHE A 155 -2.03 6.27 -22.88
N ALA A 156 -2.54 7.31 -23.53
CA ALA A 156 -3.79 7.28 -24.26
C ALA A 156 -3.58 7.90 -25.65
N SER A 157 -4.05 7.22 -26.69
CA SER A 157 -4.03 7.74 -28.06
C SER A 157 -5.42 8.30 -28.42
N PRO A 158 -5.52 9.54 -28.93
CA PRO A 158 -6.78 10.07 -29.43
C PRO A 158 -7.43 9.15 -30.47
N GLY A 159 -8.77 9.07 -30.45
CA GLY A 159 -9.56 8.24 -31.38
C GLY A 159 -10.69 7.46 -30.71
N GLN A 160 -11.36 6.61 -31.50
CA GLN A 160 -12.50 5.82 -31.06
C GLN A 160 -12.12 4.82 -29.96
N LEU A 161 -12.73 5.03 -28.79
CA LEU A 161 -12.69 4.10 -27.67
C LEU A 161 -13.79 3.05 -27.86
N ASP A 162 -13.45 1.78 -27.71
CA ASP A 162 -14.43 0.69 -27.63
C ASP A 162 -14.42 0.13 -26.20
N ALA A 163 -15.44 -0.67 -25.85
CA ALA A 163 -15.61 -1.25 -24.51
C ALA A 163 -14.43 -2.13 -24.04
N THR A 164 -13.46 -2.42 -24.91
CA THR A 164 -12.26 -3.20 -24.60
C THR A 164 -10.98 -2.38 -24.48
N LYS A 165 -11.02 -1.07 -24.77
CA LYS A 165 -9.85 -0.19 -24.68
C LYS A 165 -9.82 0.50 -23.31
N ALA A 166 -8.95 0.00 -22.44
CA ALA A 166 -8.60 0.69 -21.21
C ALA A 166 -7.85 2.00 -21.53
N ILE A 167 -8.19 3.08 -20.84
CA ILE A 167 -7.30 4.25 -20.76
C ILE A 167 -6.31 3.95 -19.64
N SER A 168 -5.06 3.68 -20.01
CA SER A 168 -3.98 3.41 -19.06
C SER A 168 -3.28 4.71 -18.69
N PHE A 169 -3.25 5.01 -17.39
CA PHE A 169 -2.48 6.10 -16.82
C PHE A 169 -1.27 5.49 -16.12
N ALA A 170 -0.06 5.94 -16.44
CA ALA A 170 1.12 5.61 -15.63
C ALA A 170 1.58 6.89 -14.93
N ALA A 171 1.11 7.10 -13.71
CA ALA A 171 1.60 8.17 -12.88
C ALA A 171 2.83 7.70 -12.13
N VAL A 172 4.03 8.20 -12.47
CA VAL A 172 5.17 8.08 -11.55
C VAL A 172 6.09 9.29 -11.66
N LYS A 173 5.99 10.19 -10.68
CA LYS A 173 7.19 10.72 -10.03
C LYS A 173 6.87 11.28 -8.64
N TRP A 174 7.11 10.46 -7.64
CA TRP A 174 7.17 10.86 -6.24
C TRP A 174 8.61 11.29 -5.90
N ARG A 175 8.76 12.18 -4.92
CA ARG A 175 10.08 12.45 -4.32
C ARG A 175 10.46 11.33 -3.37
#